data_AF-A0A4R7ZX74-F1
#
_entry.id   AF-A0A4R7ZX74-F1
#
_cell.length_a   1.000
_cell.length_b   1.000
_cell.length_c   1.000
_cell.angle_alpha   90.00
_cell.angle_beta   90.00
_cell.angle_gamma   90.00
#
_symmetry.space_group_name_H-M   'P 1'
#
loop_
_entity.id
_entity.type
_entity.pdbx_description
1 polymer ?
#
loop_
_entity_poly.entity_id
_entity_poly.type
_entity_poly.pdbx_seq_one_letter_code
_entity_poly.pdbx_strand_id
1 'polypeptide(L)'
;MFHGYSDAPTHRVLITVGWCAAGAFGLFGLLGVFMMGAPSDPCDPDGIGCGPEPTTFGAVGVALLGLAVVAAGWSLFWHARDKRYRFQPPPNWPPVAPGWRPPPQWSPPPTFPQAPEGWSFWR
;
A
#
# COMPACT_ATOMS: atom_id res chain seq x y z
N MET A 1 -9.71 1.85 18.07
CA MET A 1 -9.36 0.41 18.22
C MET A 1 -9.81 -0.30 16.95
N PHE A 2 -8.88 -0.70 16.09
CA PHE A 2 -9.20 -1.43 14.85
C PHE A 2 -9.63 -2.86 15.19
N HIS A 3 -10.85 -3.21 14.83
CA HIS A 3 -11.40 -4.55 15.00
C HIS A 3 -11.08 -5.30 13.71
N GLY A 4 -10.05 -6.14 13.75
CA GLY A 4 -9.42 -6.74 12.57
C GLY A 4 -10.34 -7.28 11.46
N TYR A 5 -11.53 -7.74 11.83
CA TYR A 5 -12.54 -8.25 10.91
C TYR A 5 -13.35 -7.17 10.16
N SER A 6 -13.77 -6.09 10.82
CA SER A 6 -14.61 -5.04 10.21
C SER A 6 -13.85 -4.15 9.24
N ASP A 7 -12.54 -4.04 9.43
CA ASP A 7 -11.71 -3.03 8.78
C ASP A 7 -11.05 -3.55 7.48
N ALA A 8 -11.26 -4.81 7.14
CA ALA A 8 -10.60 -5.44 6.01
C ALA A 8 -10.99 -4.91 4.59
N PRO A 9 -12.24 -4.55 4.27
CA PRO A 9 -12.52 -3.86 3.01
C PRO A 9 -11.79 -2.52 2.95
N THR A 10 -11.69 -1.82 4.09
CA THR A 10 -10.89 -0.60 4.24
C THR A 10 -9.41 -0.86 3.99
N HIS A 11 -8.84 -1.96 4.50
CA HIS A 11 -7.44 -2.33 4.23
C HIS A 11 -7.17 -2.53 2.74
N ARG A 12 -8.06 -3.23 2.00
CA ARG A 12 -7.89 -3.42 0.56
C ARG A 12 -7.87 -2.10 -0.19
N VAL A 13 -8.79 -1.19 0.14
CA VAL A 13 -8.82 0.16 -0.46
C VAL A 13 -7.52 0.91 -0.15
N LEU A 14 -7.07 0.90 1.12
CA LEU A 14 -5.84 1.58 1.54
C LEU A 14 -4.58 1.02 0.85
N ILE A 15 -4.52 -0.30 0.65
CA ILE A 15 -3.43 -0.97 -0.08
C ILE A 15 -3.45 -0.52 -1.55
N THR A 16 -4.60 -0.58 -2.22
CA THR A 16 -4.71 -0.21 -3.63
C THR A 16 -4.36 1.26 -3.84
N VAL A 17 -4.91 2.16 -3.01
CA VAL A 17 -4.61 3.59 -3.07
C VAL A 17 -3.11 3.86 -2.88
N GLY A 18 -2.47 3.19 -1.91
CA GLY A 18 -1.05 3.34 -1.66
C GLY A 18 -0.18 2.87 -2.85
N TRP A 19 -0.54 1.76 -3.52
CA TRP A 19 0.17 1.30 -4.72
C TRP A 19 -0.02 2.24 -5.91
N CYS A 20 -1.25 2.74 -6.12
CA CYS A 20 -1.51 3.74 -7.17
C CYS A 20 -0.72 5.02 -6.92
N ALA A 21 -0.68 5.52 -5.68
CA ALA A 21 0.09 6.70 -5.31
C ALA A 21 1.60 6.47 -5.47
N ALA A 22 2.12 5.31 -5.04
CA ALA A 22 3.53 4.96 -5.21
C ALA A 22 3.92 4.91 -6.70
N GLY A 23 3.08 4.32 -7.56
CA GLY A 23 3.31 4.29 -9.00
C GLY A 23 3.32 5.68 -9.63
N ALA A 24 2.34 6.53 -9.28
CA ALA A 24 2.24 7.90 -9.78
C ALA A 24 3.46 8.74 -9.36
N PHE A 25 3.78 8.75 -8.06
CA PHE A 25 4.94 9.49 -7.54
C PHE A 25 6.26 8.95 -8.06
N GLY A 26 6.39 7.63 -8.23
CA GLY A 26 7.57 7.02 -8.84
C GLY A 26 7.78 7.48 -10.27
N LEU A 27 6.71 7.46 -11.09
CA LEU A 27 6.77 7.90 -12.48
C LEU A 27 7.13 9.39 -12.60
N PHE A 28 6.40 10.26 -11.90
CA PHE A 28 6.65 11.71 -11.95
C PHE A 28 8.00 12.10 -11.32
N GLY A 29 8.40 11.41 -10.25
CA GLY A 29 9.68 11.65 -9.59
C GLY A 29 10.85 11.29 -10.49
N LEU A 30 10.77 10.14 -11.15
CA LEU A 30 11.77 9.70 -12.12
C LEU A 30 11.83 10.68 -13.31
N LEU A 31 10.68 11.08 -13.86
CA LEU A 31 10.61 12.10 -14.92
C LEU A 31 11.30 13.42 -14.50
N GLY A 32 11.04 13.90 -13.28
CA GLY A 32 11.65 15.12 -12.75
C GLY A 32 13.18 15.03 -12.63
N VAL A 33 13.70 13.88 -12.22
CA VAL A 33 15.15 13.64 -12.19
C VAL A 33 15.75 13.59 -13.59
N PHE A 34 15.07 12.94 -14.56
CA PHE A 34 15.53 12.90 -15.94
C PHE A 34 15.53 14.29 -16.61
N MET A 35 14.60 15.17 -16.24
CA MET A 35 14.57 16.56 -16.69
C MET A 35 15.80 17.37 -16.23
N MET A 36 16.50 16.96 -15.17
CA MET A 36 17.76 17.61 -14.76
C MET A 36 18.87 17.45 -15.82
N GLY A 37 18.84 16.36 -16.59
CA GLY A 37 19.79 16.09 -17.67
C GLY A 37 19.39 16.64 -19.03
N ALA A 38 18.22 17.29 -19.13
CA ALA A 38 17.77 17.88 -20.39
C ALA A 38 18.60 19.13 -20.70
N PRO A 39 19.10 19.30 -21.94
CA PRO A 39 19.76 20.53 -22.35
C PRO A 39 18.75 21.70 -22.24
N SER A 40 19.10 22.73 -21.49
CA SER A 40 18.32 23.96 -21.42
C SER A 40 18.62 24.84 -22.63
N ASP A 41 17.60 25.39 -23.26
CA ASP A 41 17.77 26.40 -24.29
C ASP A 41 18.49 27.64 -23.72
N PRO A 42 19.37 28.29 -24.49
CA PRO A 42 20.03 29.51 -24.05
C PRO A 42 18.99 30.59 -23.77
N CYS A 43 19.10 31.19 -22.59
CA CYS A 43 18.25 32.31 -22.20
C CYS A 43 18.50 33.54 -23.09
N ASP A 44 17.42 34.23 -23.47
CA ASP A 44 17.51 35.59 -24.04
C ASP A 44 18.18 36.52 -23.01
N PRO A 45 18.95 37.54 -23.45
CA PRO A 45 19.75 38.39 -22.56
C PRO A 45 18.90 39.21 -21.58
N ASP A 46 17.62 39.37 -21.87
CA ASP A 46 16.66 40.10 -21.03
C ASP A 46 16.07 39.22 -19.91
N GLY A 47 16.35 37.91 -19.90
CA GLY A 47 15.93 36.96 -18.85
C GLY A 47 14.42 36.67 -18.78
N ILE A 48 13.62 37.32 -19.63
CA ILE A 48 12.17 37.12 -19.73
C ILE A 48 11.92 35.82 -20.49
N GLY A 49 11.56 34.75 -19.78
CA GLY A 49 11.15 33.47 -20.39
C GLY A 49 12.05 32.27 -20.08
N CYS A 50 13.09 32.43 -19.28
CA CYS A 50 13.83 31.26 -18.78
C CYS A 50 12.91 30.41 -17.90
N GLY A 51 12.79 29.12 -18.23
CA GLY A 51 12.09 28.15 -17.40
C GLY A 51 12.73 27.98 -16.02
N PRO A 52 12.11 27.20 -15.12
CA PRO A 52 12.69 26.90 -13.82
C PRO A 52 14.10 26.32 -13.97
N GLU A 53 14.98 26.65 -13.03
CA GLU A 53 16.33 26.08 -13.02
C GLU A 53 16.29 24.53 -12.99
N PRO A 54 17.20 23.84 -13.69
CA PRO A 54 17.20 22.38 -13.81
C PRO A 54 17.30 21.66 -12.45
N THR A 55 17.91 22.33 -11.45
CA THR A 55 17.98 21.88 -10.06
C THR A 55 16.61 21.81 -9.38
N THR A 56 15.66 22.69 -9.74
CA THR A 56 14.29 22.66 -9.21
C THR A 56 13.57 21.40 -9.65
N PHE A 57 13.68 21.01 -10.93
CA PHE A 57 13.09 19.76 -11.44
C PHE A 57 13.70 18.53 -10.75
N GLY A 58 15.00 18.55 -10.53
CA GLY A 58 15.70 17.53 -9.76
C GLY A 58 15.21 17.41 -8.32
N ALA A 59 15.11 18.53 -7.61
CA ALA A 59 14.65 18.57 -6.22
C ALA A 59 13.19 18.05 -6.09
N VAL A 60 12.30 18.50 -6.97
CA VAL A 60 10.92 18.01 -7.05
C VAL A 60 10.89 16.52 -7.38
N GLY A 61 11.73 16.07 -8.32
CA GLY A 61 11.86 14.67 -8.69
C GLY A 61 12.24 13.78 -7.51
N VAL A 62 13.28 14.16 -6.77
CA VAL A 62 13.74 13.45 -5.56
C VAL A 62 12.67 13.44 -4.47
N ALA A 63 11.98 14.57 -4.25
CA ALA A 63 10.89 14.65 -3.27
C ALA A 63 9.75 13.68 -3.61
N LEU A 64 9.35 13.61 -4.88
CA LEU A 64 8.33 12.67 -5.36
C LEU A 64 8.79 11.21 -5.22
N LEU A 65 10.05 10.89 -5.49
CA LEU A 65 10.60 9.55 -5.23
C LEU A 65 10.55 9.18 -3.75
N GLY A 66 10.84 10.14 -2.85
CA GLY A 66 10.67 9.95 -1.41
C GLY A 66 9.22 9.62 -1.03
N LEU A 67 8.26 10.36 -1.59
CA LEU A 67 6.82 10.10 -1.40
C LEU A 67 6.40 8.73 -1.96
N ALA A 68 7.00 8.29 -3.07
CA ALA A 68 6.75 6.96 -3.63
C ALA A 68 7.15 5.84 -2.66
N VAL A 69 8.32 5.98 -2.01
CA VAL A 69 8.79 5.02 -1.00
C VAL A 69 7.88 5.01 0.22
N VAL A 70 7.46 6.18 0.70
CA VAL A 70 6.51 6.28 1.83
C VAL A 70 5.17 5.61 1.48
N ALA A 71 4.64 5.85 0.29
CA ALA A 71 3.39 5.24 -0.17
C ALA A 71 3.50 3.71 -0.34
N ALA A 72 4.65 3.22 -0.83
CA ALA A 72 4.93 1.79 -0.89
C ALA A 72 5.02 1.18 0.51
N GLY A 73 5.73 1.84 1.44
CA GLY A 73 5.81 1.44 2.84
C GLY A 73 4.45 1.37 3.53
N TRP A 74 3.59 2.36 3.26
CA TRP A 74 2.19 2.37 3.72
C TRP A 74 1.40 1.17 3.19
N SER A 75 1.52 0.88 1.90
CA SER A 75 0.84 -0.27 1.27
C SER A 75 1.30 -1.60 1.86
N LEU A 76 2.61 -1.75 2.09
CA LEU A 76 3.22 -2.92 2.72
C LEU A 76 2.76 -3.08 4.17
N PHE A 77 2.69 -1.99 4.93
CA PHE A 77 2.17 -1.99 6.30
C PHE A 77 0.74 -2.54 6.36
N TRP A 78 -0.16 -2.06 5.49
CA TRP A 78 -1.54 -2.54 5.43
C TRP A 78 -1.63 -3.97 4.91
N HIS A 79 -0.77 -4.39 3.98
CA HIS A 79 -0.68 -5.79 3.56
C HIS A 79 -0.30 -6.71 4.71
N ALA A 80 0.68 -6.32 5.52
CA ALA A 80 1.09 -7.08 6.70
C ALA A 80 -0.02 -7.14 7.75
N ARG A 81 -0.77 -6.04 7.93
CA ARG A 81 -1.95 -5.98 8.79
C ARG A 81 -3.09 -6.88 8.28
N ASP A 82 -3.45 -6.83 7.00
CA ASP A 82 -4.52 -7.68 6.43
C ASP A 82 -4.22 -9.17 6.62
N LYS A 83 -2.95 -9.59 6.45
CA LYS A 83 -2.55 -10.98 6.72
C LYS A 83 -2.88 -11.39 8.15
N ARG A 84 -2.55 -10.55 9.15
CA ARG A 84 -2.82 -10.79 10.58
C ARG A 84 -4.29 -10.93 10.95
N TYR A 85 -5.21 -10.51 10.07
CA TYR A 85 -6.64 -10.55 10.30
C TYR A 85 -7.35 -11.59 9.42
N ARG A 86 -6.62 -12.58 8.90
CA ARG A 86 -7.22 -13.69 8.15
C ARG A 86 -7.67 -14.78 9.10
N PHE A 87 -8.85 -15.31 8.80
CA PHE A 87 -9.37 -16.47 9.48
C PHE A 87 -8.62 -17.72 8.98
N GLN A 88 -8.01 -18.46 9.90
CA GLN A 88 -7.35 -19.73 9.62
C GLN A 88 -8.10 -20.87 10.31
N PRO A 89 -8.83 -21.72 9.55
CA PRO A 89 -9.49 -22.88 10.12
C PRO A 89 -8.44 -23.87 10.67
N PRO A 90 -8.68 -24.48 11.85
CA PRO A 90 -7.92 -25.63 12.33
C PRO A 90 -7.80 -26.74 11.28
N PRO A 91 -6.72 -27.56 11.32
CA PRO A 91 -6.50 -28.63 10.34
C PRO A 91 -7.63 -29.66 10.24
N ASN A 92 -8.37 -29.86 11.34
CA ASN A 92 -9.45 -30.85 11.41
C ASN A 92 -10.81 -30.28 10.98
N TRP A 93 -10.89 -29.00 10.63
CA TRP A 93 -12.14 -28.38 10.22
C TRP A 93 -12.45 -28.66 8.75
N PRO A 94 -13.73 -28.68 8.36
CA PRO A 94 -14.09 -28.78 6.95
C PRO A 94 -13.48 -27.62 6.15
N PRO A 95 -13.03 -27.87 4.92
CA PRO A 95 -12.45 -26.83 4.07
C PRO A 95 -13.49 -25.72 3.82
N VAL A 96 -13.10 -24.50 4.11
CA VAL A 96 -13.88 -23.29 3.80
C VAL A 96 -13.45 -22.74 2.44
N ALA A 97 -14.36 -22.03 1.77
CA ALA A 97 -14.04 -21.41 0.49
C ALA A 97 -12.83 -20.45 0.63
N PRO A 98 -11.97 -20.32 -0.40
CA PRO A 98 -10.86 -19.38 -0.37
C PRO A 98 -11.32 -17.96 -0.06
N GLY A 99 -10.79 -17.36 1.01
CA GLY A 99 -11.17 -16.02 1.45
C GLY A 99 -12.50 -15.92 2.20
N TRP A 100 -13.14 -17.05 2.53
CA TRP A 100 -14.25 -17.08 3.48
C TRP A 100 -13.82 -16.53 4.83
N ARG A 101 -14.72 -15.76 5.47
CA ARG A 101 -14.49 -15.19 6.79
C ARG A 101 -15.77 -15.30 7.61
N PRO A 102 -15.65 -15.63 8.90
CA PRO A 102 -16.83 -15.76 9.77
C PRO A 102 -17.48 -14.38 9.99
N PRO A 103 -18.82 -14.25 9.97
CA PRO A 103 -19.50 -12.99 10.28
C PRO A 103 -19.19 -12.48 11.71
N PRO A 104 -19.46 -11.19 12.02
CA PRO A 104 -19.36 -10.71 13.39
C PRO A 104 -20.15 -11.61 14.33
N GLN A 105 -19.58 -11.96 15.49
CA GLN A 105 -20.19 -12.83 16.50
C GLN A 105 -20.45 -14.28 16.04
N TRP A 106 -19.90 -14.69 14.91
CA TRP A 106 -19.92 -16.08 14.52
C TRP A 106 -19.18 -16.95 15.53
N SER A 107 -19.81 -18.07 15.89
CA SER A 107 -19.20 -19.13 16.69
C SER A 107 -19.22 -20.42 15.87
N PRO A 108 -18.19 -21.28 15.97
CA PRO A 108 -18.22 -22.59 15.33
C PRO A 108 -19.46 -23.38 15.78
N PRO A 109 -20.21 -23.98 14.85
CA PRO A 109 -21.27 -24.91 15.19
C PRO A 109 -20.75 -26.06 16.07
N PRO A 110 -21.59 -26.69 16.91
CA PRO A 110 -21.17 -27.81 17.76
C PRO A 110 -20.61 -29.02 16.98
N THR A 111 -20.88 -29.10 15.68
CA THR A 111 -20.37 -30.14 14.78
C THR A 111 -18.91 -29.93 14.38
N PHE A 112 -18.34 -28.75 14.62
CA PHE A 112 -16.96 -28.46 14.29
C PHE A 112 -16.04 -29.09 15.36
N PRO A 113 -14.97 -29.78 14.96
CA PRO A 113 -14.01 -30.32 15.91
C PRO A 113 -13.45 -29.22 16.80
N GLN A 114 -13.16 -29.55 18.05
CA GLN A 114 -12.51 -28.60 18.95
C GLN A 114 -11.15 -28.18 18.39
N ALA A 115 -10.85 -26.89 18.45
CA ALA A 115 -9.56 -26.39 18.00
C ALA A 115 -8.44 -26.90 18.95
N PRO A 116 -7.23 -27.18 18.43
CA PRO A 116 -6.09 -27.55 19.25
C PRO A 116 -5.80 -26.50 20.34
N GLU A 117 -5.19 -26.95 21.44
CA GLU A 117 -4.75 -26.05 22.51
C GLU A 117 -3.78 -25.00 21.95
N GLY A 118 -4.01 -23.72 22.28
CA GLY A 118 -3.21 -22.60 21.76
C GLY A 118 -3.51 -22.18 20.32
N TRP A 119 -4.55 -22.71 19.66
CA TRP A 119 -4.89 -22.29 18.30
C TRP A 119 -5.41 -20.85 18.23
N SER A 120 -4.72 -19.99 17.50
CA SER A 120 -5.26 -18.69 17.09
C SER A 120 -5.96 -18.81 15.74
N PHE A 121 -7.28 -18.56 15.74
CA PHE A 121 -8.12 -18.44 14.53
C PHE A 121 -7.76 -17.24 13.66
N TRP A 122 -7.09 -16.25 14.23
CA TRP A 122 -6.73 -15.00 13.56
C TRP A 122 -5.20 -14.88 13.49
N ARG A 123 -4.64 -15.00 12.29
CA ARG A 123 -3.20 -14.94 12.01
C ARG A 123 -2.90 -14.48 10.60
#